data_AF-A0A3D2N210-F1
#
_entry.id   AF-A0A3D2N210-F1
#
_cell.length_a   1.000
_cell.length_b   1.000
_cell.length_c   1.000
_cell.angle_alpha   90.00
_cell.angle_beta   90.00
_cell.angle_gamma   90.00
#
_symmetry.space_group_name_H-M   'P 1'
#
loop_
_entity.id
_entity.type
_entity.pdbx_description
1 polymer ?
#
loop_
_entity_poly.entity_id
_entity_poly.type
_entity_poly.pdbx_seq_one_letter_code
_entity_poly.pdbx_strand_id
1 'polypeptide(L)'
;MSRCEQCENIMVREIRSPQEYLLCANSLVGLLLSGDVEMTYSTCPLGRIVDEDMKFTMRKYFHQFRCTKCGTVYGMLFNTQRGGEIRINEKVFDPADYPDKKNEGENA
;
A
#
# COMPACT_ATOMS: atom_id res chain seq x y z
N MET A 1 3.14 10.74 -20.18
CA MET A 1 3.01 9.27 -20.32
C MET A 1 1.62 8.91 -19.85
N SER A 2 0.80 8.32 -20.72
CA SER A 2 -0.51 7.80 -20.33
C SER A 2 -0.33 6.50 -19.53
N ARG A 3 -1.16 6.28 -18.52
CA ARG A 3 -1.20 4.99 -17.82
C ARG A 3 -1.87 3.97 -18.75
N CYS A 4 -1.49 2.70 -18.65
CA CYS A 4 -2.17 1.65 -19.42
C CYS A 4 -3.58 1.40 -18.84
N GLU A 5 -4.45 0.70 -19.57
CA GLU A 5 -5.82 0.42 -19.13
C GLU A 5 -5.92 -0.23 -17.74
N GLN A 6 -5.03 -1.20 -17.43
CA GLN A 6 -4.98 -1.84 -16.11
C GLN A 6 -4.55 -0.85 -15.03
N CYS A 7 -3.61 0.03 -15.38
CA CYS A 7 -3.15 1.06 -14.47
C CYS A 7 -4.26 2.07 -14.17
N GLU A 8 -5.14 2.41 -15.11
CA GLU A 8 -6.25 3.34 -14.84
C GLU A 8 -7.22 2.84 -13.76
N ASN A 9 -7.29 1.52 -13.54
CA ASN A 9 -8.09 0.92 -12.47
C ASN A 9 -7.43 1.03 -11.08
N ILE A 10 -6.15 1.40 -11.00
CA ILE A 10 -5.43 1.57 -9.72
C ILE A 10 -5.73 2.96 -9.17
N MET A 11 -6.29 3.02 -7.97
CA MET A 11 -6.58 4.26 -7.24
C MET A 11 -5.31 4.91 -6.69
N VAL A 12 -4.54 5.59 -7.53
CA VAL A 12 -3.41 6.45 -7.12
C VAL A 12 -3.99 7.68 -6.42
N ARG A 13 -3.88 7.74 -5.09
CA ARG A 13 -4.44 8.81 -4.27
C ARG A 13 -3.78 8.90 -2.89
N GLU A 14 -3.95 10.04 -2.25
CA GLU A 14 -3.76 10.19 -0.81
C GLU A 14 -4.84 9.42 -0.04
N ILE A 15 -4.45 8.78 1.05
CA ILE A 15 -5.29 8.02 1.97
C ILE A 15 -5.37 8.80 3.28
N ARG A 16 -6.54 9.36 3.58
CA ARG A 16 -6.75 10.25 4.74
C ARG A 16 -7.36 9.54 5.93
N SER A 17 -7.91 8.34 5.74
CA SER A 17 -8.57 7.59 6.79
C SER A 17 -8.32 6.08 6.69
N PRO A 18 -8.46 5.35 7.81
CA PRO A 18 -8.44 3.90 7.81
C PRO A 18 -9.45 3.25 6.86
N GLN A 19 -10.63 3.86 6.69
CA GLN A 19 -11.67 3.37 5.79
C GLN A 19 -11.25 3.48 4.33
N GLU A 20 -10.61 4.60 3.94
CA GLU A 20 -10.05 4.76 2.60
C GLU A 20 -8.93 3.73 2.34
N TYR A 21 -8.11 3.46 3.35
CA TYR A 21 -7.08 2.43 3.24
C TYR A 21 -7.68 1.05 2.95
N LEU A 22 -8.69 0.63 3.74
CA LEU A 22 -9.35 -0.66 3.56
C LEU A 22 -10.04 -0.78 2.19
N LEU A 23 -10.66 0.30 1.71
CA LEU A 23 -11.24 0.35 0.37
C LEU A 23 -10.18 0.12 -0.71
N CYS A 24 -9.04 0.80 -0.59
CA CYS A 24 -7.93 0.65 -1.53
C CYS A 24 -7.28 -0.74 -1.46
N ALA A 25 -7.14 -1.30 -0.26
CA ALA A 25 -6.63 -2.65 -0.05
C ALA A 25 -7.56 -3.70 -0.67
N ASN A 26 -8.87 -3.54 -0.50
CA ASN A 26 -9.87 -4.42 -1.12
C ASN A 26 -9.88 -4.31 -2.66
N SER A 27 -9.74 -3.09 -3.19
CA SER A 27 -9.57 -2.88 -4.64
C SER A 27 -8.31 -3.57 -5.17
N LEU A 28 -7.19 -3.49 -4.43
CA LEU A 28 -5.96 -4.19 -4.76
C LEU A 28 -6.15 -5.72 -4.74
N VAL A 29 -6.89 -6.28 -3.78
CA VAL A 29 -7.25 -7.71 -3.79
C VAL A 29 -7.99 -8.09 -5.08
N GLY A 30 -8.94 -7.26 -5.53
CA GLY A 30 -9.63 -7.48 -6.80
C GLY A 30 -8.68 -7.54 -8.00
N LEU A 31 -7.73 -6.60 -8.08
CA LEU A 31 -6.72 -6.55 -9.15
C LEU A 31 -5.73 -7.72 -9.11
N LEU A 32 -5.41 -8.24 -7.92
CA LEU A 32 -4.57 -9.42 -7.76
C LEU A 32 -5.30 -10.69 -8.23
N LEU A 33 -6.59 -10.80 -7.91
CA LEU A 33 -7.43 -11.94 -8.31
C LEU A 33 -7.69 -11.96 -9.83
N SER A 34 -7.82 -10.80 -10.47
CA SER A 34 -7.94 -10.70 -11.93
C SER A 34 -6.63 -10.95 -12.68
N GLY A 35 -5.48 -10.89 -11.98
CA GLY A 35 -4.16 -10.98 -12.58
C GLY A 35 -3.68 -9.68 -13.25
N ASP A 36 -4.37 -8.56 -13.02
CA ASP A 36 -3.98 -7.25 -13.56
C ASP A 36 -2.72 -6.69 -12.91
N VAL A 37 -2.51 -7.08 -11.64
CA VAL A 37 -1.30 -6.77 -10.90
C VAL A 37 -0.79 -8.01 -10.18
N GLU A 38 0.50 -8.01 -9.87
CA GLU A 38 1.13 -9.02 -9.01
C GLU A 38 1.74 -8.35 -7.79
N MET A 39 1.61 -8.99 -6.63
CA MET A 39 2.23 -8.52 -5.39
C MET A 39 3.74 -8.80 -5.47
N THR A 40 4.55 -7.75 -5.29
CA THR A 40 6.01 -7.85 -5.29
C THR A 40 6.61 -7.80 -3.89
N TYR A 41 5.96 -7.08 -2.96
CA TYR A 41 6.36 -7.01 -1.57
C TYR A 41 5.17 -6.62 -0.69
N SER A 42 5.12 -7.13 0.53
CA SER A 42 4.03 -6.85 1.45
C SER A 42 4.47 -7.00 2.91
N THR A 43 4.17 -6.04 3.78
CA THR A 43 4.45 -6.16 5.23
C THR A 43 3.44 -7.03 5.95
N CYS A 44 2.23 -7.19 5.40
CA CYS A 44 1.22 -8.12 5.90
C CYS A 44 0.40 -8.71 4.74
N PRO A 45 -0.25 -9.87 4.91
CA PRO A 45 -1.28 -10.32 3.97
C PRO A 45 -2.45 -9.32 3.96
N LEU A 46 -2.98 -8.98 2.78
CA LEU A 46 -4.13 -8.06 2.65
C LEU A 46 -5.39 -8.56 3.41
N GLY A 47 -5.54 -9.88 3.55
CA GLY A 47 -6.60 -10.50 4.35
C GLY A 47 -6.39 -10.49 5.87
N ARG A 48 -5.29 -9.92 6.37
CA ARG A 48 -4.95 -9.83 7.80
C ARG A 48 -4.61 -8.40 8.24
N ILE A 49 -5.14 -7.41 7.52
CA ILE A 49 -4.97 -5.99 7.85
C ILE A 49 -5.63 -5.68 9.20
N VAL A 50 -6.86 -6.16 9.39
CA VAL A 50 -7.59 -6.07 10.65
C VAL A 50 -7.76 -7.46 11.28
N ASP A 51 -7.79 -7.50 12.60
CA ASP A 51 -8.10 -8.70 13.37
C ASP A 51 -9.63 -8.91 13.52
N GLU A 52 -10.02 -9.92 14.30
CA GLU A 52 -11.43 -10.27 14.56
C GLU A 52 -12.21 -9.16 15.28
N ASP A 53 -11.52 -8.25 15.95
CA ASP A 53 -12.07 -7.08 16.66
C ASP A 53 -12.09 -5.81 15.78
N MET A 54 -11.79 -5.92 14.48
CA MET A 54 -11.65 -4.78 13.55
C MET A 54 -10.51 -3.82 13.92
N LYS A 55 -9.49 -4.29 14.66
CA LYS A 55 -8.31 -3.50 15.00
C LYS A 55 -7.19 -3.76 14.01
N PHE A 56 -6.47 -2.69 13.66
CA PHE A 56 -5.27 -2.81 12.85
C PHE A 56 -4.20 -3.60 13.58
N THR A 57 -3.68 -4.64 12.93
CA THR A 57 -2.63 -5.53 13.44
C THR A 57 -1.25 -4.87 13.51
N MET A 58 -1.03 -3.78 12.78
CA MET A 58 0.23 -3.04 12.70
C MET A 58 -0.03 -1.53 12.69
N ARG A 59 0.98 -0.74 13.06
CA ARG A 59 0.91 0.73 12.97
C ARG A 59 1.19 1.25 11.56
N LYS A 60 1.97 0.49 10.78
CA LYS A 60 2.38 0.82 9.43
C LYS A 60 2.21 -0.39 8.52
N TYR A 61 1.68 -0.11 7.34
CA TYR A 61 1.45 -1.07 6.28
C TYR A 61 2.14 -0.59 5.03
N PHE A 62 2.75 -1.53 4.32
CA PHE A 62 3.31 -1.27 3.03
C PHE A 62 3.08 -2.46 2.10
N HIS A 63 2.50 -2.16 0.94
CA HIS A 63 2.25 -3.12 -0.13
C HIS A 63 2.83 -2.56 -1.42
N GLN A 64 3.63 -3.35 -2.12
CA GLN A 64 4.11 -3.02 -3.45
C GLN A 64 3.64 -4.04 -4.45
N PHE A 65 3.09 -3.56 -5.55
CA PHE A 65 2.57 -4.40 -6.62
C PHE A 65 2.98 -3.84 -7.98
N ARG A 66 3.05 -4.72 -8.97
CA ARG A 66 3.48 -4.41 -10.33
C ARG A 66 2.34 -4.71 -11.29
N CYS A 67 2.09 -3.80 -12.23
CA CYS A 67 1.15 -4.04 -13.32
C CYS A 67 1.72 -5.10 -14.27
N THR A 68 0.92 -6.13 -14.57
CA THR A 68 1.36 -7.26 -15.42
C THR A 68 1.45 -6.88 -16.90
N LYS A 69 0.69 -5.86 -17.36
CA LYS A 69 0.73 -5.38 -18.75
C LYS A 69 1.91 -4.46 -19.08
N CYS A 70 2.23 -3.49 -18.22
CA CYS A 70 3.26 -2.48 -18.53
C CYS A 70 4.45 -2.46 -17.56
N GLY A 71 4.44 -3.27 -16.50
CA GLY A 71 5.53 -3.35 -15.53
C GLY A 71 5.64 -2.17 -14.58
N THR A 72 4.72 -1.19 -14.61
CA THR A 72 4.73 -0.06 -13.67
C THR A 72 4.56 -0.56 -12.24
N VAL A 73 5.43 -0.08 -11.34
CA VAL A 73 5.44 -0.45 -9.93
C VAL A 73 4.67 0.59 -9.12
N TYR A 74 3.84 0.12 -8.20
CA TYR A 74 3.03 0.92 -7.31
C TYR A 74 3.35 0.59 -5.87
N GLY A 75 3.48 1.62 -5.05
CA GLY A 75 3.59 1.51 -3.60
C GLY A 75 2.33 2.01 -2.93
N MET A 76 1.79 1.22 -2.01
CA MET A 76 0.69 1.58 -1.12
C MET A 76 1.23 1.61 0.30
N LEU A 77 1.36 2.80 0.87
CA LEU A 77 1.79 3.03 2.24
C LEU A 77 0.58 3.47 3.07
N PHE A 78 0.49 2.97 4.30
CA PHE A 78 -0.50 3.48 5.25
C PHE A 78 0.02 3.44 6.68
N ASN A 79 -0.14 4.56 7.39
CA ASN A 79 0.06 4.65 8.82
C ASN A 79 -1.29 4.94 9.50
N THR A 80 -1.65 4.11 10.47
CA THR A 80 -2.96 4.16 11.12
C THR A 80 -3.26 5.49 11.82
N GLN A 81 -2.24 6.30 12.12
CA GLN A 81 -2.37 7.60 12.78
C GLN A 81 -2.15 8.80 11.85
N ARG A 82 -1.50 8.59 10.69
CA ARG A 82 -1.04 9.69 9.82
C ARG A 82 -1.60 9.63 8.40
N GLY A 83 -2.39 8.60 8.07
CA GLY A 83 -2.83 8.36 6.71
C GLY A 83 -1.72 7.73 5.86
N GLY A 84 -1.85 7.84 4.55
CA GLY A 84 -1.02 7.13 3.59
C GLY A 84 -1.20 7.62 2.17
N GLU A 85 -0.68 6.85 1.22
CA GLU A 85 -0.84 7.13 -0.20
C GLU A 85 -0.63 5.87 -1.04
N ILE A 86 -1.21 5.89 -2.23
CA ILE A 86 -0.83 5.01 -3.35
C ILE A 86 -0.14 5.89 -4.38
N ARG A 87 1.09 5.54 -4.75
CA ARG A 87 1.87 6.24 -5.77
C ARG A 87 2.61 5.29 -6.71
N ILE A 88 2.97 5.81 -7.88
CA ILE A 88 3.90 5.13 -8.78
C ILE A 88 5.29 5.23 -8.18
N ASN A 89 5.96 4.10 -8.04
CA ASN A 89 7.34 4.04 -7.58
C ASN A 89 8.26 3.82 -8.79
N GLU A 90 9.31 4.63 -8.90
CA GLU A 90 10.35 4.46 -9.94
C GLU A 90 11.25 3.25 -9.67
N LYS A 91 11.29 2.78 -8.41
CA LYS A 91 12.09 1.64 -7.96
C LYS A 91 11.29 0.67 -7.13
N VAL A 92 11.67 -0.61 -7.22
CA VAL A 92 11.21 -1.67 -6.30
C VAL A 92 11.61 -1.28 -4.87
N PHE A 93 10.69 -1.46 -3.94
CA PHE A 93 10.76 -1.07 -2.55
C PHE A 93 12.00 -1.61 -1.85
N ASP A 94 12.70 -0.71 -1.16
CA ASP A 94 13.63 -1.03 -0.09
C ASP A 94 12.99 -0.59 1.25
N PRO A 95 12.72 -1.52 2.19
CA PRO A 95 12.24 -1.17 3.53
C PRO A 95 13.15 -0.18 4.27
N ALA A 96 14.45 -0.12 3.96
CA ALA A 96 15.38 0.82 4.57
C ALA A 96 15.12 2.28 4.14
N ASP A 97 14.47 2.52 2.99
CA ASP A 97 14.17 3.86 2.49
C ASP A 97 13.04 4.57 3.26
N TYR A 98 12.26 3.83 4.06
CA TYR A 98 11.12 4.35 4.81
C TYR A 98 11.28 4.14 6.32
N PRO A 99 12.34 4.71 6.93
CA PRO A 99 12.51 4.57 8.37
C PRO A 99 11.29 5.13 9.10
N ASP A 100 10.93 4.50 10.22
CA ASP A 100 10.18 5.20 11.25
C ASP A 100 10.89 6.53 11.50
N LYS A 101 10.16 7.65 11.42
CA LYS A 101 10.68 8.88 12.02
C LYS A 101 11.04 8.47 13.44
N LYS A 102 12.33 8.48 13.78
CA LYS A 102 12.77 8.31 15.16
C LYS A 102 11.86 9.21 15.98
N ASN A 103 11.25 8.65 17.02
CA ASN A 103 10.65 9.50 18.04
C ASN A 103 11.80 10.38 18.55
N GLU A 104 11.84 11.64 18.13
CA GLU A 104 12.56 12.67 18.86
C GLU A 104 11.80 12.82 20.18
N GLY A 105 12.12 11.94 21.14
CA GLY A 105 11.35 11.82 22.37
C GLY A 105 11.69 10.64 23.28
N GLU A 106 12.66 9.77 22.96
CA GLU A 106 13.29 8.91 23.98
C GLU A 106 14.55 9.60 24.48
N ASN A 107 14.37 10.62 25.32
CA ASN A 107 15.37 11.19 26.20
C ASN A 107 14.66 11.75 27.44
N ALA A 108 14.54 10.91 28.47
CA ALA A 108 14.63 11.22 29.91
C ALA A 108 14.05 10.06 30.72
#